data_AF-A0A3B9PT87-F1
#
_entry.id   AF-A0A3B9PT87-F1
#
_cell.length_a   1.000
_cell.length_b   1.000
_cell.length_c   1.000
_cell.angle_alpha   90.00
_cell.angle_beta   90.00
_cell.angle_gamma   90.00
#
_symmetry.space_group_name_H-M   'P 1'
#
loop_
_entity.id
_entity.type
_entity.pdbx_description
1 polymer ?
#
loop_
_entity_poly.entity_id
_entity_poly.type
_entity_poly.pdbx_seq_one_letter_code
_entity_poly.pdbx_strand_id
1 'polypeptide(L)' 'MPVFKYLVLNQSDPPEYIEVEQSVNDSPLFKHPLTGEPIKRVVDSPSLTLNHSSSREKKILSADNLQ' A
#
# COMPACT_ATOMS: atom_id res chain seq x y z
N MET A 1 -9.84 12.55 -5.78
CA MET A 1 -9.91 11.93 -4.45
C MET A 1 -9.24 10.56 -4.57
N PRO A 2 -8.22 10.22 -3.77
CA PRO A 2 -7.67 8.87 -3.76
C PRO A 2 -8.65 7.86 -3.14
N VAL A 3 -8.50 6.60 -3.55
CA VAL A 3 -9.18 5.46 -2.94
C VAL A 3 -8.18 4.76 -2.02
N PHE A 4 -8.57 4.55 -0.77
CA PHE A 4 -7.78 3.79 0.19
C PHE A 4 -8.41 2.44 0.46
N LYS A 5 -7.56 1.42 0.58
CA LYS A 5 -7.95 0.06 0.94
C LYS A 5 -7.92 -0.10 2.46
N TYR A 6 -9.01 -0.63 3.02
CA TYR A 6 -9.13 -0.94 4.44
C TYR A 6 -9.44 -2.43 4.62
N LEU A 7 -8.91 -3.03 5.68
CA LEU A 7 -9.20 -4.38 6.13
C LEU A 7 -10.21 -4.31 7.27
N VAL A 8 -11.29 -5.08 7.19
CA VAL A 8 -12.26 -5.25 8.27
C VAL A 8 -11.67 -6.22 9.31
N LEU A 9 -11.56 -5.78 10.56
CA LEU A 9 -10.98 -6.56 11.67
C LEU A 9 -11.99 -7.51 12.32
N ASN A 10 -13.02 -7.90 11.58
CA ASN A 10 -13.86 -9.01 11.98
C ASN A 10 -13.09 -10.30 11.78
N GLN A 11 -13.17 -11.22 12.73
CA GLN A 11 -12.51 -12.53 12.70
C GLN A 11 -13.11 -13.48 11.63
N SER A 12 -13.50 -12.93 10.48
CA SER A 12 -14.01 -13.66 9.33
C SER A 12 -12.84 -14.15 8.50
N ASP A 13 -12.87 -15.43 8.13
CA ASP A 13 -11.93 -16.04 7.20
C ASP A 13 -12.74 -16.46 5.95
N PRO A 14 -12.53 -15.83 4.78
CA PRO A 14 -11.43 -14.94 4.40
C PRO A 14 -11.57 -13.47 4.86
N PRO A 15 -10.44 -12.74 4.99
CA PRO A 15 -10.44 -11.33 5.37
C PRO A 15 -11.17 -10.44 4.34
N GLU A 16 -12.03 -9.56 4.83
CA GLU A 16 -12.80 -8.64 4.01
C GLU A 16 -12.06 -7.32 3.82
N TYR A 17 -11.97 -6.88 2.55
CA TYR A 17 -11.35 -5.61 2.18
C TYR A 17 -12.40 -4.68 1.57
N ILE A 18 -12.30 -3.40 1.92
CA ILE A 18 -13.15 -2.35 1.39
C ILE A 18 -12.30 -1.23 0.80
N GLU A 19 -12.88 -0.55 -0.18
CA GLU A 19 -12.28 0.60 -0.83
C GLU A 19 -13.08 1.85 -0.48
N VAL A 20 -12.41 2.87 0.06
CA VAL A 20 -13.05 4.11 0.51
C VAL A 20 -12.38 5.30 -0.14
N GLU A 21 -13.18 6.11 -0.85
CA GLU A 21 -12.76 7.42 -1.33
C GLU A 21 -12.60 8.38 -0.16
N GLN A 22 -11.43 8.99 -0.02
CA GLN A 22 -11.11 9.91 1.07
C GLN A 22 -10.16 10.99 0.60
N SER A 23 -10.15 12.16 1.24
CA SER A 23 -9.11 13.16 0.97
C SER A 23 -7.78 12.67 1.53
N VAL A 24 -6.67 13.06 0.89
CA VAL A 24 -5.31 12.75 1.39
C VAL A 24 -5.06 13.40 2.76
N ASN A 25 -5.70 14.55 3.02
CA ASN A 25 -5.54 15.31 4.26
C ASN A 25 -6.47 14.85 5.39
N ASP A 26 -7.41 13.95 5.12
CA ASP A 26 -8.34 13.47 6.14
C ASP A 26 -7.67 12.41 7.03
N SER A 27 -8.14 12.34 8.28
CA SER A 27 -7.70 11.29 9.20
C SER A 27 -8.20 9.92 8.74
N PRO A 28 -7.39 8.85 8.85
CA PRO A 28 -7.82 7.50 8.48
C PRO A 28 -9.08 7.08 9.24
N LEU A 29 -9.97 6.38 8.56
CA LEU A 29 -11.16 5.80 9.20
C LEU A 29 -10.78 4.62 10.09
N PHE A 30 -11.40 4.55 11.26
CA PHE A 30 -11.28 3.43 12.20
C PHE A 30 -12.53 2.55 12.24
N LYS A 31 -13.64 3.01 11.64
CA LYS A 31 -14.91 2.30 11.59
C LYS A 31 -15.44 2.23 10.18
N HIS A 32 -16.06 1.10 9.84
CA HIS A 32 -16.73 0.91 8.57
C HIS A 32 -17.93 1.86 8.45
N PRO A 33 -18.07 2.62 7.35
CA PRO A 33 -19.13 3.63 7.21
C PRO A 33 -20.55 3.05 7.21
N LEU A 34 -20.73 1.82 6.70
CA LEU A 34 -22.02 1.12 6.66
C LEU A 34 -22.25 0.17 7.86
N THR A 35 -21.30 -0.73 8.16
CA THR A 35 -21.49 -1.78 9.19
C THR A 35 -21.07 -1.34 10.60
N GLY A 36 -20.27 -0.28 10.73
CA GLY A 36 -19.72 0.18 12.02
C GLY A 36 -18.57 -0.65 12.57
N GLU A 37 -18.13 -1.67 11.83
CA GLU A 37 -17.09 -2.62 12.24
C GLU A 37 -15.72 -1.94 12.31
N PRO A 38 -14.81 -2.42 13.17
CA PRO A 38 -13.46 -1.87 13.25
C PRO A 38 -12.69 -2.16 11.95
N ILE A 39 -12.12 -1.11 11.34
CA ILE A 39 -11.33 -1.24 10.11
C ILE A 39 -9.93 -0.68 10.29
N LYS A 40 -8.97 -1.19 9.52
CA LYS A 40 -7.58 -0.72 9.50
C LYS A 40 -7.13 -0.43 8.08
N ARG A 41 -6.52 0.74 7.84
CA ARG A 41 -5.97 1.10 6.53
C ARG A 41 -4.81 0.16 6.18
N VAL A 42 -4.89 -0.45 5.01
CA VAL A 42 -3.83 -1.30 4.47
C VAL A 42 -3.08 -0.49 3.41
N VAL A 43 -1.77 -0.39 3.59
CA VAL A 43 -0.88 0.12 2.53
C VAL A 43 -0.52 -1.10 1.70
N ASP A 44 -1.17 -1.24 0.55
CA ASP A 44 -0.80 -2.30 -0.40
C ASP A 44 0.60 -2.00 -0.95
N SER A 45 1.36 -3.06 -1.25
CA SER A 45 2.67 -2.87 -1.85
C SER A 45 2.48 -2.13 -3.18
N PRO A 46 3.17 -0.99 -3.42
CA PRO A 46 3.18 -0.43 -4.75
C PRO A 46 3.67 -1.53 -5.68
N SER A 47 3.01 -1.72 -6.82
CA SER A 47 3.55 -2.57 -7.88
C SER A 47 4.87 -1.95 -8.33
N LEU A 48 5.97 -2.40 -7.70
CA LEU A 48 7.33 -2.00 -8.01
C LEU A 48 7.66 -2.58 -9.38
N THR A 49 7.39 -1.79 -10.42
CA THR A 49 7.92 -2.04 -11.75
C THR A 49 9.42 -1.74 -11.72
N LEU A 50 10.21 -2.73 -11.30
CA LEU A 50 11.66 -2.65 -11.31
C LEU A 50 12.15 -2.69 -12.75
N ASN A 51 12.53 -1.53 -13.30
CA ASN A 51 13.22 -1.44 -14.58
C ASN A 51 14.67 -1.94 -14.41
N HIS A 52 14.87 -3.25 -14.52
CA HIS A 52 16.21 -3.85 -14.58
C HIS A 52 16.83 -3.63 -15.96
N SER A 53 18.10 -3.23 -15.97
CA SER A 53 18.92 -3.29 -17.19
C SER A 53 20.36 -3.60 -16.83
N SER A 54 20.99 -4.46 -17.60
CA SER A 54 22.37 -4.88 -17.38
C SER A 54 23.37 -3.71 -17.46
N SER A 55 23.05 -2.66 -18.23
CA SER A 55 23.86 -1.45 -18.30
C SER A 55 23.85 -0.67 -16.98
N ARG A 56 22.67 -0.49 -16.38
CA ARG A 56 22.52 0.21 -15.10
C ARG A 56 23.17 -0.54 -13.95
N GLU A 57 23.07 -1.86 -13.94
CA GLU A 57 23.71 -2.73 -12.95
C GLU A 57 25.24 -2.63 -13.00
N LYS A 58 25.84 -2.74 -14.19
CA LYS A 58 27.30 -2.59 -14.37
C LYS A 58 27.81 -1.23 -13.92
N LYS A 59 27.04 -0.15 -14.18
CA LYS A 59 27.38 1.20 -13.72
C LYS A 59 27.40 1.29 -12.20
N ILE A 60 26.41 0.74 -11.51
CA ILE A 60 26.33 0.76 -10.04
C ILE A 60 27.45 -0.06 -9.42
N LEU A 61 27.77 -1.23 -9.99
CA LEU A 61 28.81 -2.16 -9.51
C LEU A 61 30.24 -1.78 -9.98
N SER A 62 30.43 -0.63 -10.61
CA SER A 62 31.76 -0.17 -11.02
C SER A 62 32.60 0.20 -9.81
N ALA A 63 33.90 -0.09 -9.85
CA ALA A 63 34.84 0.12 -8.73
C ALA A 63 34.87 1.56 -8.21
N ASP A 64 34.59 2.54 -9.08
CA ASP A 64 34.48 3.96 -8.71
C ASP A 64 33.36 4.25 -7.70
N ASN A 65 32.38 3.35 -7.53
CA ASN A 65 31.22 3.52 -6.65
C ASN A 65 31.27 2.66 -5.37
N LEU A 66 32.36 1.91 -5.13
CA LEU A 66 32.51 0.97 -4.01
C LEU A 66 33.55 1.46 -2.98
N GLN A 67 33.42 2.70 -2.51
CA GLN A 67 34.23 3.24 -1.40
C GLN A 67 33.89 2.59 -0.05
#